data_AF-A0A6A6Y674-F1
#
_entry.id   AF-A0A6A6Y674-F1
#
_cell.length_a   1.000
_cell.length_b   1.000
_cell.length_c   1.000
_cell.angle_alpha   90.00
_cell.angle_beta   90.00
_cell.angle_gamma   90.00
#
_symmetry.space_group_name_H-M   'P 1'
#
loop_
_entity.id
_entity.type
_entity.pdbx_description
1 polymer ?
#
loop_
_entity_poly.entity_id
_entity_poly.type
_entity_poly.pdbx_seq_one_letter_code
_entity_poly.pdbx_strand_id
1 'polypeptide(L)'
;MPSPEDQKFLDELTGLDNSHNLRRFALYRLADTKSDPIDCAILQEDAATAHQQVSDTALLKTHYEDLIMVEEAHWKHWQMYSQRITEKADEILRLQKMVVELKPKNLLDGAGFMGRDRRRLAEIQREKERLREEHKALRDAKERMETEFMKVRRVGTAQRGVMATAQREMDALAEREEKFWSFAWVAEERGGEGDYRELKKVEE
;
A
#
# COMPACT_ATOMS: atom_id res chain seq x y z
N MET A 1 7.08 2.57 7.78
CA MET A 1 7.60 3.65 6.93
C MET A 1 7.46 3.12 5.52
N PRO A 2 6.68 3.80 4.67
CA PRO A 2 6.30 3.32 3.35
C PRO A 2 7.54 2.97 2.53
N SER A 3 7.39 2.02 1.60
CA SER A 3 8.48 1.74 0.68
C SER A 3 8.81 2.99 -0.16
N PRO A 4 10.03 3.14 -0.68
CA PRO A 4 10.38 4.26 -1.56
C PRO A 4 9.44 4.39 -2.78
N GLU A 5 8.94 3.26 -3.29
CA GLU A 5 7.97 3.23 -4.38
C GLU A 5 6.60 3.76 -3.94
N ASP A 6 6.14 3.40 -2.75
CA ASP A 6 4.88 3.92 -2.18
C ASP A 6 4.97 5.41 -1.84
N GLN A 7 6.15 5.90 -1.45
CA GLN A 7 6.35 7.33 -1.18
C GLN A 7 6.34 8.16 -2.47
N LYS A 8 7.10 7.74 -3.49
CA LYS A 8 7.04 8.33 -4.84
C LYS A 8 5.59 8.33 -5.35
N PHE A 9 4.91 7.23 -5.03
CA PHE A 9 3.49 7.00 -5.05
C PHE A 9 2.64 8.23 -4.66
N LEU A 10 2.66 8.46 -3.35
CA LEU A 10 1.91 9.49 -2.65
C LEU A 10 2.31 10.91 -3.07
N ASP A 11 3.58 11.10 -3.42
CA ASP A 11 4.09 12.38 -3.92
C ASP A 11 3.47 12.72 -5.29
N GLU A 12 3.34 11.74 -6.19
CA GLU A 12 2.68 11.92 -7.49
C GLU A 12 1.19 12.29 -7.33
N LEU A 13 0.44 11.61 -6.44
CA LEU A 13 -0.95 11.98 -6.13
C LEU A 13 -1.08 13.39 -5.54
N THR A 14 -0.12 13.79 -4.71
CA THR A 14 -0.11 15.14 -4.14
C THR A 14 0.18 16.18 -5.22
N GLY A 15 1.05 15.86 -6.18
CA GLY A 15 1.29 16.69 -7.37
C GLY A 15 0.02 16.87 -8.20
N LEU A 16 -0.73 15.79 -8.42
CA LEU A 16 -2.00 15.82 -9.15
C LEU A 16 -3.06 16.68 -8.48
N ASP A 17 -3.25 16.48 -7.18
CA ASP A 17 -4.20 17.27 -6.38
C ASP A 17 -3.89 18.77 -6.48
N ASN A 18 -2.61 19.14 -6.43
CA ASN A 18 -2.18 20.52 -6.62
C ASN A 18 -2.51 21.05 -8.03
N SER A 19 -2.28 20.25 -9.08
CA SER A 19 -2.59 20.64 -10.47
C SER A 19 -4.08 20.89 -10.67
N HIS A 20 -4.94 19.96 -10.23
CA HIS A 20 -6.39 20.11 -10.34
C HIS A 20 -6.90 21.31 -9.53
N ASN A 21 -6.34 21.56 -8.34
CA ASN A 21 -6.68 22.74 -7.56
C ASN A 21 -6.30 24.04 -8.29
N LEU A 22 -5.09 24.12 -8.87
CA LEU A 22 -4.65 25.27 -9.64
C LEU A 22 -5.58 25.53 -10.83
N ARG A 23 -5.89 24.48 -11.61
CA ARG A 23 -6.82 24.56 -12.75
C ARG A 23 -8.21 25.04 -12.31
N ARG A 24 -8.75 24.48 -11.23
CA ARG A 24 -10.05 24.89 -10.67
C ARG A 24 -10.07 26.39 -10.37
N PHE A 25 -9.07 26.90 -9.65
CA PHE A 25 -9.02 28.32 -9.28
C PHE A 25 -8.82 29.22 -10.50
N ALA A 26 -8.03 28.80 -11.48
CA ALA A 26 -7.82 29.53 -12.72
C ALA A 26 -9.13 29.66 -13.52
N LEU A 27 -9.88 28.56 -13.67
CA LEU A 27 -11.15 28.54 -14.39
C LEU A 27 -12.22 29.42 -13.73
N TYR A 28 -12.35 29.41 -12.40
CA TYR A 28 -13.26 30.32 -11.70
C TYR A 28 -12.87 31.80 -11.91
N ARG A 29 -11.58 32.14 -11.81
CA ARG A 29 -11.12 33.51 -12.06
C ARG A 29 -11.36 33.94 -13.50
N LEU A 30 -11.12 33.06 -14.47
CA LEU A 30 -11.42 33.34 -15.88
C LEU A 30 -12.91 33.57 -16.10
N ALA A 31 -13.77 32.74 -15.48
CA ALA A 31 -15.22 32.91 -15.57
C ALA A 31 -15.67 34.29 -15.05
N ASP A 32 -15.07 34.78 -13.96
CA ASP A 32 -15.38 36.10 -13.38
C ASP A 32 -15.00 37.27 -14.30
N THR A 33 -14.02 37.08 -15.18
CA THR A 33 -13.58 38.10 -16.15
C THR A 33 -14.37 38.10 -17.45
N LYS A 34 -15.15 37.05 -17.72
CA LYS A 34 -15.91 36.93 -18.98
C LYS A 34 -17.25 37.65 -18.88
N SER A 35 -17.63 38.32 -19.96
CA SER A 35 -18.91 39.05 -20.07
C SER A 35 -19.99 38.23 -20.77
N ASP A 36 -19.62 37.22 -21.57
CA ASP A 36 -20.56 36.31 -22.23
C ASP A 36 -21.04 35.25 -21.23
N PRO A 37 -22.35 35.21 -20.90
CA PRO A 37 -22.89 34.23 -19.96
C PRO A 37 -22.71 32.77 -20.41
N ILE A 38 -22.58 32.51 -21.71
CA ILE A 38 -22.33 31.15 -22.23
C ILE A 38 -20.91 30.71 -21.91
N ASP A 39 -19.91 31.57 -22.15
CA ASP A 39 -18.51 31.28 -21.85
C ASP A 39 -18.30 31.16 -20.33
N CYS A 40 -18.96 31.99 -19.52
CA CYS A 40 -18.98 31.85 -18.07
C CYS A 40 -19.52 30.49 -17.64
N ALA A 41 -20.63 30.02 -18.21
CA ALA A 41 -21.24 28.74 -17.86
C ALA A 41 -20.32 27.55 -18.18
N ILE A 42 -19.67 27.57 -19.34
CA ILE A 42 -18.71 26.52 -19.75
C ILE A 42 -17.52 26.49 -18.78
N LEU A 43 -16.93 27.64 -18.46
CA LEU A 43 -15.78 27.72 -17.55
C LEU A 43 -16.16 27.26 -16.13
N GLN A 44 -17.38 27.56 -15.67
CA GLN A 44 -17.89 27.10 -14.38
C GLN A 44 -18.12 25.58 -14.34
N GLU A 45 -18.59 24.98 -15.44
CA GLU A 45 -18.74 23.53 -15.57
C GLU A 45 -17.38 22.81 -15.58
N ASP A 46 -16.42 23.33 -16.34
CA ASP A 46 -15.05 22.80 -16.36
C ASP A 46 -14.39 22.96 -14.98
N ALA A 47 -14.64 24.06 -14.26
CA ALA A 47 -14.16 24.27 -12.89
C ALA A 47 -14.78 23.29 -11.89
N ALA A 48 -16.07 22.99 -12.03
CA ALA A 48 -16.75 21.98 -11.22
C ALA A 48 -16.19 20.58 -11.48
N THR A 49 -15.86 20.26 -12.74
CA THR A 49 -15.20 19.01 -13.11
C THR A 49 -13.81 18.90 -12.46
N ALA A 50 -12.99 19.95 -12.55
CA ALA A 50 -11.69 20.01 -11.87
C ALA A 50 -11.83 19.89 -10.34
N HIS A 51 -12.90 20.45 -9.76
CA HIS A 51 -13.19 20.28 -8.33
C HIS A 51 -13.51 18.83 -7.95
N GLN A 52 -14.28 18.12 -8.78
CA GLN A 52 -14.56 16.71 -8.57
C GLN A 52 -13.26 15.88 -8.62
N GLN A 53 -12.37 16.18 -9.56
CA GLN A 53 -11.07 15.50 -9.69
C GLN A 53 -10.16 15.69 -8.46
N VAL A 54 -10.15 16.88 -7.83
CA VAL A 54 -9.50 17.12 -6.53
C VAL A 54 -10.04 16.17 -5.46
N SER A 55 -11.37 16.07 -5.36
CA SER A 55 -12.02 15.20 -4.38
C SER A 55 -11.68 13.72 -4.62
N ASP A 56 -11.72 13.27 -5.87
CA ASP A 56 -11.43 11.89 -6.25
C ASP A 56 -9.96 11.53 -5.98
N THR A 57 -9.03 12.46 -6.25
CA THR A 57 -7.59 12.28 -5.98
C THR A 57 -7.31 12.21 -4.48
N ALA A 58 -7.97 13.05 -3.67
CA ALA A 58 -7.84 13.00 -2.21
C ALA A 58 -8.39 11.70 -1.61
N LEU A 59 -9.53 11.22 -2.11
CA LEU A 59 -10.10 9.93 -1.71
C LEU A 59 -9.15 8.79 -2.07
N LEU A 60 -8.62 8.79 -3.30
CA LEU A 60 -7.69 7.79 -3.78
C LEU A 60 -6.39 7.74 -2.97
N LYS A 61 -5.86 8.92 -2.60
CA LYS A 61 -4.71 9.04 -1.70
C LYS A 61 -4.98 8.41 -0.34
N THR A 62 -6.12 8.74 0.27
CA THR A 62 -6.52 8.17 1.57
C THR A 62 -6.61 6.64 1.50
N HIS A 63 -7.26 6.10 0.46
CA HIS A 63 -7.34 4.66 0.27
C HIS A 63 -5.97 3.99 0.07
N TYR A 64 -5.03 4.66 -0.59
CA TYR A 64 -3.68 4.15 -0.77
C TYR A 64 -2.88 4.15 0.54
N GLU A 65 -2.98 5.22 1.33
CA GLU A 65 -2.37 5.33 2.65
C GLU A 65 -2.88 4.22 3.60
N ASP A 66 -4.19 3.98 3.60
CA ASP A 66 -4.81 2.88 4.35
C ASP A 66 -4.25 1.51 3.92
N LEU A 67 -4.10 1.29 2.60
CA LEU A 67 -3.57 0.04 2.06
C LEU A 67 -2.11 -0.18 2.47
N ILE A 68 -1.27 0.86 2.41
CA ILE A 68 0.12 0.80 2.91
C ILE A 68 0.13 0.39 4.38
N MET A 69 -0.70 1.02 5.22
CA MET A 69 -0.76 0.71 6.65
C MET A 69 -1.14 -0.76 6.90
N VAL A 70 -2.11 -1.29 6.16
CA VAL A 70 -2.53 -2.69 6.26
C VAL A 70 -1.43 -3.64 5.77
N GLU A 71 -0.77 -3.33 4.65
CA GLU A 71 0.36 -4.12 4.14
C GLU A 71 1.53 -4.14 5.13
N GLU A 72 1.90 -3.00 5.71
CA GLU A 72 2.94 -2.89 6.74
C GLU A 72 2.60 -3.70 8.00
N ALA A 73 1.35 -3.64 8.46
CA ALA A 73 0.90 -4.37 9.64
C ALA A 73 0.97 -5.89 9.41
N HIS A 74 0.51 -6.37 8.25
CA HIS A 74 0.61 -7.77 7.88
C HIS A 74 2.07 -8.23 7.75
N TRP A 75 2.94 -7.40 7.16
CA TRP A 75 4.36 -7.71 7.05
C TRP A 75 5.02 -7.88 8.43
N LYS A 76 4.73 -6.97 9.37
CA LYS A 76 5.24 -7.08 10.76
C LYS A 76 4.76 -8.35 11.45
N HIS A 77 3.47 -8.70 11.31
CA HIS A 77 2.96 -9.95 11.86
C HIS A 77 3.62 -11.18 11.24
N TRP A 78 3.83 -11.18 9.93
CA TRP A 78 4.53 -12.26 9.22
C TRP A 78 5.97 -12.43 9.71
N GLN A 79 6.69 -11.32 9.92
CA GLN A 79 8.04 -11.34 10.48
C GLN A 79 8.05 -11.90 11.92
N MET A 80 7.11 -11.45 12.76
CA MET A 80 6.96 -11.96 14.12
C MET A 80 6.71 -13.47 14.14
N TYR A 81 5.80 -13.97 13.31
CA TYR A 81 5.55 -15.42 13.22
C TYR A 81 6.79 -16.17 12.73
N SER A 82 7.51 -15.63 11.75
CA SER A 82 8.74 -16.24 11.23
C SER A 82 9.84 -16.33 12.29
N GLN A 83 10.00 -15.29 13.10
CA GLN A 83 10.93 -15.29 14.23
C GLN A 83 10.53 -16.34 15.28
N ARG A 84 9.28 -16.34 15.71
CA ARG A 84 8.78 -17.29 16.72
C ARG A 84 8.89 -18.75 16.26
N ILE A 85 8.68 -19.02 14.96
CA ILE A 85 8.88 -20.35 14.38
C ILE A 85 10.34 -20.78 14.52
N THR A 86 11.28 -19.90 14.20
CA THR A 86 12.72 -20.17 14.36
C THR A 86 13.10 -20.41 15.82
N GLU A 87 12.64 -19.55 16.73
CA GLU A 87 12.87 -19.70 18.18
C GLU A 87 12.35 -21.04 18.70
N LYS A 88 11.13 -21.44 18.30
CA LYS A 88 10.55 -22.72 18.69
C LYS A 88 11.28 -23.92 18.09
N ALA A 89 11.75 -23.81 16.85
CA ALA A 89 12.57 -24.84 16.23
C ALA A 89 13.89 -25.04 17.00
N ASP A 90 14.52 -23.95 17.43
CA ASP A 90 15.75 -23.99 18.23
C ASP A 90 15.52 -24.60 19.62
N GLU A 91 14.41 -24.27 20.29
CA GLU A 91 14.01 -24.90 21.56
C GLU A 91 13.83 -26.42 21.40
N ILE A 92 13.14 -26.87 20.35
CA ILE A 92 12.95 -28.29 20.03
C ILE A 92 14.30 -28.97 19.79
N LEU A 93 15.22 -28.31 19.06
CA LEU A 93 16.56 -28.83 18.80
C LEU A 93 17.41 -28.93 20.08
N ARG A 94 17.33 -27.96 20.99
CA ARG A 94 18.00 -28.00 22.30
C ARG A 94 17.50 -29.16 23.14
N LEU A 95 16.18 -29.34 23.25
CA LEU A 95 15.59 -30.48 23.96
C LEU A 95 15.99 -31.80 23.31
N GLN A 96 16.09 -31.86 21.97
CA GLN A 96 16.55 -33.05 21.28
C GLN A 96 18.01 -33.39 21.60
N LYS A 97 18.90 -32.40 21.71
CA LYS A 97 20.29 -32.60 22.18
C LYS A 97 20.32 -33.13 23.61
N MET A 98 19.52 -32.56 24.51
CA MET A 98 19.41 -33.04 25.90
C MET A 98 18.92 -34.49 25.98
N VAL A 99 17.96 -34.90 25.13
CA VAL A 99 17.51 -36.30 25.06
C VAL A 99 18.65 -37.22 24.60
N VAL A 100 19.48 -36.80 23.64
CA VAL A 100 20.64 -37.57 23.18
C VAL A 100 21.70 -37.69 24.28
N GLU A 101 21.93 -36.63 25.05
CA GLU A 101 22.87 -36.61 26.17
C GLU A 101 22.40 -37.45 27.36
N LEU A 102 21.09 -37.44 27.66
CA LEU A 102 20.48 -38.23 28.74
C LEU A 102 20.27 -39.70 28.37
N LYS A 103 20.27 -40.06 27.09
CA LYS A 103 20.27 -41.46 26.67
C LYS A 103 21.66 -42.06 26.97
N PRO A 104 21.74 -43.18 27.71
CA PRO A 104 23.03 -43.78 28.02
C PRO A 104 23.66 -44.27 26.71
N LYS A 105 24.90 -43.83 26.44
CA LYS A 105 25.66 -44.27 25.25
C LYS A 105 25.98 -45.78 25.27
N ASN A 106 25.88 -46.41 26.45
CA ASN A 106 26.17 -47.82 26.65
C ASN A 106 24.93 -48.53 27.22
N LEU A 107 24.23 -49.29 26.37
CA LEU A 107 23.11 -50.16 26.72
C LEU A 107 23.53 -51.45 27.46
N LEU A 108 24.79 -51.58 27.89
CA LEU A 108 25.33 -52.81 28.48
C LEU A 108 25.14 -52.93 30.00
N ASP A 109 24.87 -51.84 30.73
CA ASP A 109 24.54 -51.89 32.16
C ASP A 109 23.09 -51.48 32.41
N GLY A 110 22.17 -52.37 32.02
CA GLY A 110 20.72 -52.23 32.17
C GLY A 110 20.19 -52.07 33.61
N ALA A 111 21.07 -51.94 34.61
CA ALA A 111 20.70 -51.80 36.02
C ALA A 111 20.85 -50.36 36.58
N GLY A 112 21.48 -49.43 35.86
CA GLY A 112 21.85 -48.10 36.39
C GLY A 112 20.94 -46.93 35.99
N PHE A 113 19.94 -47.13 35.14
CA PHE A 113 19.06 -46.04 34.71
C PHE A 113 18.06 -45.69 35.82
N MET A 114 18.51 -44.87 36.78
CA MET A 114 17.73 -44.48 37.95
C MET A 114 16.38 -43.88 37.54
N GLY A 115 15.33 -44.16 38.31
CA GLY A 115 13.97 -43.69 38.01
C GLY A 115 13.83 -42.16 37.82
N ARG A 116 14.79 -41.36 38.32
CA ARG A 116 14.85 -39.90 38.11
C ARG A 116 15.13 -39.53 36.64
N ASP A 117 16.03 -40.23 35.97
CA ASP A 117 16.37 -39.95 34.56
C ASP A 117 15.25 -40.39 33.62
N ARG A 118 14.51 -41.45 33.99
CA ARG A 118 13.27 -41.87 33.31
C ARG A 118 12.17 -40.82 33.38
N ARG A 119 11.94 -40.23 34.57
CA ARG A 119 10.96 -39.15 34.75
C ARG A 119 11.37 -37.89 33.98
N ARG A 120 12.65 -37.50 34.08
CA ARG A 120 13.19 -36.33 33.37
C ARG A 120 13.10 -36.49 31.85
N LEU A 121 13.38 -37.67 31.31
CA LEU A 121 13.17 -37.95 29.87
C LEU A 121 11.70 -37.85 29.47
N ALA A 122 10.77 -38.36 30.28
CA ALA A 122 9.35 -38.27 30.00
C ALA A 122 8.85 -36.81 30.04
N GLU A 123 9.34 -36.00 30.98
CA GLU A 123 9.05 -34.56 31.04
C GLU A 123 9.58 -33.83 29.80
N ILE A 124 10.83 -34.08 29.39
CA ILE A 124 11.40 -33.48 28.18
C ILE A 124 10.64 -33.92 26.92
N GLN A 125 10.19 -35.17 26.85
CA GLN A 125 9.39 -35.67 25.73
C GLN A 125 8.02 -34.99 25.65
N ARG A 126 7.33 -34.80 26.78
CA ARG A 126 6.06 -34.07 26.82
C ARG A 126 6.24 -32.62 26.40
N GLU A 127 7.27 -31.95 26.92
CA GLU A 127 7.56 -30.56 26.57
C GLU A 127 7.92 -30.41 25.08
N LYS A 128 8.67 -31.36 24.53
CA LYS A 128 8.98 -31.39 23.10
C LYS A 128 7.72 -31.56 22.24
N GLU A 129 6.78 -32.41 22.66
CA GLU A 129 5.52 -32.60 21.93
C GLU A 129 4.65 -31.34 22.00
N ARG A 130 4.55 -30.72 23.19
CA ARG A 130 3.89 -29.42 23.38
C ARG A 130 4.47 -28.34 22.47
N LEU A 131 5.80 -28.23 22.39
CA LEU A 131 6.48 -27.26 21.52
C LEU A 131 6.27 -27.57 20.03
N ARG A 132 6.15 -28.84 19.64
CA ARG A 132 5.80 -29.21 18.26
C ARG A 132 4.39 -28.78 17.89
N GLU A 133 3.43 -28.93 18.79
CA GLU A 133 2.07 -28.44 18.61
C GLU A 133 2.03 -26.92 18.48
N GLU A 134 2.74 -26.19 19.36
CA GLU A 134 2.90 -24.72 19.26
C GLU A 134 3.54 -24.31 17.94
N HIS A 135 4.63 -24.97 17.55
CA HIS A 135 5.32 -24.69 16.28
C HIS A 135 4.42 -24.96 15.08
N LYS A 136 3.58 -26.00 15.12
CA LYS A 136 2.60 -26.27 14.07
C LYS A 136 1.54 -25.17 14.03
N ALA A 137 0.98 -24.78 15.17
CA ALA A 137 0.00 -23.71 15.25
C ALA A 137 0.53 -22.36 14.72
N LEU A 138 1.80 -22.04 15.00
CA LEU A 138 2.46 -20.84 14.46
C LEU A 138 2.67 -20.91 12.95
N ARG A 139 3.01 -22.10 12.39
CA ARG A 139 3.09 -22.30 10.94
C ARG A 139 1.73 -22.11 10.28
N ASP A 140 0.68 -22.72 10.81
CA ASP A 140 -0.68 -22.61 10.28
C ASP A 140 -1.18 -21.15 10.35
N ALA A 141 -0.85 -20.43 11.43
CA ALA A 141 -1.17 -19.01 11.57
C ALA A 141 -0.41 -18.14 10.57
N LYS A 142 0.87 -18.45 10.31
CA LYS A 142 1.68 -17.76 9.29
C LYS A 142 1.12 -17.99 7.89
N GLU A 143 0.74 -19.20 7.54
CA GLU A 143 0.17 -19.54 6.22
C GLU A 143 -1.17 -18.84 5.96
N ARG A 144 -2.05 -18.78 6.99
CA ARG A 144 -3.27 -17.97 6.92
C ARG A 144 -2.97 -16.49 6.70
N MET A 145 -1.96 -15.95 7.40
CA MET A 145 -1.55 -14.56 7.26
C MET A 145 -0.97 -14.28 5.87
N GLU A 146 -0.17 -15.18 5.30
CA GLU A 146 0.33 -15.07 3.92
C GLU A 146 -0.82 -15.04 2.90
N THR A 147 -1.85 -15.86 3.12
CA THR A 147 -3.03 -15.91 2.24
C THR A 147 -3.80 -14.59 2.27
N GLU A 148 -4.04 -14.03 3.44
CA GLU A 148 -4.71 -12.72 3.59
C GLU A 148 -3.86 -11.59 3.03
N PHE A 149 -2.54 -11.60 3.27
CA PHE A 149 -1.62 -10.63 2.70
C PHE A 149 -1.64 -10.64 1.16
N MET A 150 -1.70 -11.83 0.54
CA MET A 150 -1.79 -11.93 -0.92
C MET A 150 -3.11 -11.40 -1.48
N LYS A 151 -4.21 -11.45 -0.73
CA LYS A 151 -5.47 -10.81 -1.13
C LYS A 151 -5.35 -9.28 -1.10
N VAL A 152 -4.82 -8.71 -0.02
CA VAL A 152 -4.58 -7.27 0.11
C VAL A 152 -3.65 -6.78 -1.00
N ARG A 153 -2.54 -7.50 -1.22
CA ARG A 153 -1.56 -7.15 -2.26
C ARG A 153 -2.17 -7.20 -3.66
N ARG A 154 -3.07 -8.14 -3.97
CA ARG A 154 -3.78 -8.18 -5.26
C ARG A 154 -4.66 -6.94 -5.46
N VAL A 155 -5.39 -6.52 -4.44
CA VAL A 155 -6.18 -5.28 -4.47
C VAL A 155 -5.24 -4.08 -4.68
N GLY A 156 -4.13 -4.02 -3.95
CA GLY A 156 -3.11 -2.98 -4.10
C GLY A 156 -2.52 -2.93 -5.52
N THR A 157 -2.20 -4.07 -6.13
CA THR A 157 -1.70 -4.11 -7.52
C THR A 157 -2.74 -3.69 -8.56
N ALA A 158 -4.01 -4.06 -8.35
CA ALA A 158 -5.10 -3.65 -9.24
C ALA A 158 -5.33 -2.13 -9.15
N GLN A 159 -5.31 -1.57 -7.94
CA GLN A 159 -5.36 -0.13 -7.72
C GLN A 159 -4.18 0.58 -8.38
N ARG A 160 -2.94 0.11 -8.18
CA ARG A 160 -1.75 0.65 -8.89
C ARG A 160 -1.90 0.60 -10.41
N GLY A 161 -2.57 -0.41 -10.97
CA GLY A 161 -2.90 -0.51 -12.38
C GLY A 161 -3.88 0.58 -12.86
N VAL A 162 -4.95 0.84 -12.11
CA VAL A 162 -5.88 1.96 -12.34
C VAL A 162 -5.16 3.31 -12.24
N MET A 163 -4.09 3.38 -11.46
CA MET A 163 -3.33 4.61 -11.27
C MET A 163 -2.33 4.86 -12.40
N ALA A 164 -1.77 3.82 -13.01
CA ALA A 164 -0.98 3.95 -14.23
C ALA A 164 -1.80 4.52 -15.40
N THR A 165 -3.11 4.25 -15.43
CA THR A 165 -4.04 4.91 -16.35
C THR A 165 -4.29 6.37 -15.97
N ALA A 166 -4.50 6.68 -14.68
CA ALA A 166 -4.64 8.07 -14.21
C ALA A 166 -3.37 8.91 -14.45
N GLN A 167 -2.17 8.34 -14.35
CA GLN A 167 -0.90 9.01 -14.65
C GLN A 167 -0.77 9.34 -16.15
N ARG A 168 -1.23 8.47 -17.05
CA ARG A 168 -1.26 8.77 -18.49
C ARG A 168 -2.28 9.84 -18.82
N GLU A 169 -3.42 9.84 -18.11
CA GLU A 169 -4.40 10.92 -18.20
C GLU A 169 -3.83 12.22 -17.65
N MET A 170 -2.99 12.19 -16.61
CA MET A 170 -2.22 13.33 -16.13
C MET A 170 -1.23 13.87 -17.15
N ASP A 171 -0.41 13.01 -17.76
CA ASP A 171 0.55 13.44 -18.77
C ASP A 171 -0.18 14.08 -19.97
N ALA A 172 -1.31 13.50 -20.37
CA ALA A 172 -2.19 14.07 -21.39
C ALA A 172 -2.87 15.38 -20.94
N LEU A 173 -3.25 15.48 -19.66
CA LEU A 173 -3.80 16.70 -19.07
C LEU A 173 -2.74 17.79 -18.95
N ALA A 174 -1.48 17.46 -18.67
CA ALA A 174 -0.37 18.41 -18.62
C ALA A 174 -0.08 18.99 -20.01
N GLU A 175 -0.10 18.16 -21.07
CA GLU A 175 -0.02 18.63 -22.46
C GLU A 175 -1.20 19.52 -22.85
N ARG A 176 -2.40 19.23 -22.33
CA ARG A 176 -3.59 20.08 -22.51
C ARG A 176 -3.50 21.37 -21.69
N GLU A 177 -2.98 21.30 -20.47
CA GLU A 177 -2.77 22.44 -19.58
C GLU A 177 -1.71 23.39 -20.13
N GLU A 178 -0.61 22.90 -20.70
CA GLU A 178 0.39 23.75 -21.38
C GLU A 178 -0.25 24.56 -22.50
N LYS A 179 -1.15 23.94 -23.28
CA LYS A 179 -1.94 24.62 -24.33
C LYS A 179 -2.95 25.61 -23.73
N PHE A 180 -3.65 25.23 -22.67
CA PHE A 180 -4.59 26.08 -21.96
C PHE A 180 -3.90 27.32 -21.37
N TRP A 181 -2.78 27.15 -20.66
CA TRP A 181 -2.02 28.26 -20.07
C TRP A 181 -1.42 29.18 -21.12
N SER A 182 -0.95 28.62 -22.24
CA SER A 182 -0.53 29.40 -23.41
C SER A 182 -1.66 30.29 -23.92
N PHE A 183 -2.91 29.80 -23.93
CA PHE A 183 -4.05 30.61 -24.31
C PHE A 183 -4.50 31.58 -23.22
N ALA A 184 -4.60 31.14 -21.96
CA ALA A 184 -5.04 31.98 -20.85
C ALA A 184 -4.14 33.22 -20.72
N TRP A 185 -2.83 33.04 -20.91
CA TRP A 185 -1.85 34.12 -21.01
C TRP A 185 -2.14 35.07 -22.19
N VAL A 186 -2.40 34.53 -23.39
CA VAL A 186 -2.74 35.33 -24.59
C VAL A 186 -4.08 36.07 -24.42
N ALA A 187 -5.05 35.47 -23.73
CA ALA A 187 -6.33 36.09 -23.44
C ALA A 187 -6.19 37.22 -22.42
N GLU A 188 -5.34 37.06 -21.41
CA GLU A 188 -5.04 38.08 -20.40
C GLU A 188 -4.28 39.28 -21.02
N GLU A 189 -3.30 39.03 -21.90
CA GLU A 189 -2.58 40.08 -22.65
C GLU A 189 -3.48 40.87 -23.63
N ARG A 190 -4.58 40.27 -24.09
CA ARG A 190 -5.55 40.90 -25.01
C ARG A 190 -6.81 41.44 -24.32
N GLY A 191 -6.81 41.54 -22.98
CA GLY A 191 -7.95 42.09 -22.24
C GLY A 191 -9.21 41.21 -22.27
N GLY A 192 -9.06 39.90 -22.48
CA GLY A 192 -10.14 38.92 -22.39
C GLY A 192 -10.86 38.59 -23.70
N GLU A 193 -10.48 39.18 -24.85
CA GLU A 193 -11.15 39.05 -26.16
C GLU A 193 -10.88 37.74 -26.93
N GLY A 194 -10.63 36.62 -26.23
CA GLY A 194 -10.51 35.29 -26.85
C GLY A 194 -11.82 34.49 -26.77
N ASP A 195 -12.29 33.94 -27.91
CA ASP A 195 -13.44 33.01 -27.96
C ASP A 195 -13.01 31.63 -27.45
N TYR A 196 -13.44 31.28 -26.24
CA TYR A 196 -13.08 30.03 -25.58
C TYR A 196 -13.64 28.80 -26.33
N ARG A 197 -14.67 28.98 -27.16
CA ARG A 197 -15.26 27.89 -27.95
C ARG A 197 -14.35 27.41 -29.08
N GLU A 198 -13.49 28.27 -29.61
CA GLU A 198 -12.52 27.87 -30.63
C GLU A 198 -11.41 26.98 -30.05
N LEU A 199 -11.04 27.19 -28.79
CA LEU A 199 -10.11 26.29 -28.09
C LEU A 199 -10.70 24.93 -27.76
N LYS A 200 -11.94 24.89 -27.27
CA LYS A 200 -12.58 23.63 -26.86
C LYS A 200 -12.70 22.65 -28.04
N LYS A 201 -12.83 23.17 -29.26
CA LYS A 201 -12.79 22.40 -30.52
C LYS A 201 -11.42 21.82 -30.88
N VAL A 202 -10.33 22.31 -30.26
CA VAL A 202 -8.97 21.79 -30.42
C VAL A 202 -8.65 20.73 -29.35
N GLU A 203 -9.45 20.63 -28.28
CA GLU A 203 -9.31 19.62 -27.22
C GLU A 203 -10.02 18.28 -27.51
N GLU A 204 -11.03 18.26 -28.40
CA GLU A 204 -11.74 17.05 -28.90
C GLU A 204 -10.95 16.30 -29.99
#